data_AF-A0A2G9G1G0-F1
#
_entry.id   AF-A0A2G9G1G0-F1
#
_cell.length_a   1.000
_cell.length_b   1.000
_cell.length_c   1.000
_cell.angle_alpha   90.00
_cell.angle_beta   90.00
_cell.angle_gamma   90.00
#
_symmetry.space_group_name_H-M   'P 1'
#
loop_
_entity.id
_entity.type
_entity.pdbx_description
1 polymer ?
#
loop_
_entity_poly.entity_id
_entity_poly.type
_entity_poly.pdbx_seq_one_letter_code
_entity_poly.pdbx_strand_id
1 'polypeptide(L)'
;MLAAAKYIGAGVATLGLIGAGIGVGTVFSALIQGVSRNPSVRGQLFTYAILGFALSEATGLFALMMSFLLLYSLRTLTIKLSECSISPVFFYSLSSMARALHF
;
A
#
# COMPACT_ATOMS: atom_id res chain seq x y z
N MET A 1 15.65 21.62 -14.42
CA MET A 1 15.75 20.16 -14.69
C MET A 1 15.39 19.30 -13.49
N LEU A 2 15.90 19.60 -12.29
CA LEU A 2 15.62 18.80 -11.08
C LEU A 2 14.12 18.61 -10.77
N ALA A 3 13.30 19.64 -10.98
CA ALA A 3 11.85 19.55 -10.73
C ALA A 3 11.14 18.49 -11.60
N ALA A 4 11.50 18.39 -12.88
CA ALA A 4 10.92 17.40 -13.79
C ALA A 4 11.32 15.97 -13.40
N ALA A 5 12.58 15.76 -13.00
CA ALA A 5 13.07 14.48 -12.53
C ALA A 5 12.32 13.97 -11.28
N LYS A 6 11.84 14.87 -10.41
CA LYS A 6 11.01 14.49 -9.25
C LYS A 6 9.67 13.92 -9.64
N TYR A 7 8.96 14.58 -10.57
CA TYR A 7 7.62 14.14 -10.98
C TYR A 7 7.70 12.78 -11.67
N ILE A 8 8.75 12.58 -12.47
CA ILE A 8 9.06 11.30 -13.09
C ILE A 8 9.41 10.25 -12.01
N GLY A 9 10.32 10.56 -11.08
CA GLY A 9 10.70 9.64 -10.01
C GLY A 9 9.54 9.26 -9.07
N ALA A 10 8.66 10.21 -8.75
CA ALA A 10 7.45 9.96 -7.96
C ALA A 10 6.45 9.06 -8.70
N GLY A 11 6.29 9.24 -10.01
CA GLY A 11 5.45 8.38 -10.85
C GLY A 11 6.03 6.97 -11.04
N VAL A 12 7.35 6.83 -11.10
CA VAL A 12 7.99 5.51 -11.17
C VAL A 12 7.88 4.77 -9.82
N ALA A 13 7.93 5.49 -8.70
CA ALA A 13 7.77 4.90 -7.37
C ALA A 13 6.38 4.25 -7.15
N THR A 14 5.32 4.72 -7.83
CA THR A 14 3.98 4.12 -7.69
C THR A 14 3.80 2.84 -8.50
N LEU A 15 4.73 2.46 -9.39
CA LEU A 15 4.67 1.19 -10.13
C LEU A 15 4.64 -0.03 -9.19
N GLY A 16 5.10 0.11 -7.94
CA GLY A 16 4.95 -0.92 -6.90
C GLY A 16 3.49 -1.31 -6.61
N LEU A 17 2.51 -0.46 -6.93
CA LEU A 17 1.08 -0.80 -6.83
C LEU A 17 0.64 -1.92 -7.76
N ILE A 18 1.35 -2.12 -8.87
CA ILE A 18 1.07 -3.24 -9.79
C ILE A 18 1.26 -4.58 -9.06
N GLY A 19 2.29 -4.68 -8.22
CA GLY A 19 2.55 -5.87 -7.40
C GLY A 19 1.43 -6.14 -6.39
N ALA A 20 0.89 -5.10 -5.76
CA ALA A 20 -0.24 -5.21 -4.83
C ALA A 20 -1.52 -5.68 -5.56
N GLY A 21 -1.80 -5.14 -6.75
CA GLY A 21 -2.96 -5.57 -7.57
C GLY A 21 -2.88 -7.04 -7.99
N ILE A 22 -1.71 -7.49 -8.42
CA ILE A 22 -1.47 -8.91 -8.77
C ILE A 22 -1.57 -9.80 -7.51
N GLY A 23 -1.03 -9.36 -6.38
CA GLY A 23 -1.08 -10.11 -5.12
C GLY A 23 -2.51 -10.33 -4.63
N VAL A 24 -3.36 -9.30 -4.65
CA VAL A 24 -4.78 -9.42 -4.28
C VAL A 24 -5.50 -10.40 -5.22
N GLY A 25 -5.30 -10.26 -6.54
CA GLY A 25 -5.94 -11.14 -7.52
C GLY A 25 -5.56 -12.62 -7.36
N THR A 26 -4.29 -12.90 -7.06
CA THR A 26 -3.81 -14.28 -6.87
C THR A 26 -4.34 -14.92 -5.58
N VAL A 27 -4.37 -14.16 -4.46
CA VAL A 27 -4.92 -14.63 -3.18
C VAL A 27 -6.41 -14.96 -3.29
N PHE A 28 -7.21 -14.08 -3.90
CA PHE A 28 -8.65 -14.34 -4.09
C PHE A 28 -8.92 -15.48 -5.08
N SER A 29 -8.13 -15.64 -6.13
CA SER A 29 -8.25 -16.77 -7.05
C SER A 29 -7.99 -18.10 -6.36
N ALA A 30 -6.94 -18.18 -5.53
CA ALA A 30 -6.63 -19.37 -4.74
C ALA A 30 -7.73 -19.68 -3.69
N LEU A 31 -8.29 -18.64 -3.08
CA LEU A 31 -9.41 -18.78 -2.13
C LEU A 31 -10.64 -19.40 -2.82
N ILE A 32 -11.06 -18.88 -3.97
CA ILE A 32 -12.24 -19.40 -4.69
C ILE A 32 -12.03 -20.86 -5.09
N GLN A 33 -10.84 -21.21 -5.62
CA GLN A 33 -10.50 -22.58 -5.99
C GLN A 33 -10.41 -23.53 -4.78
N GLY A 34 -9.95 -23.04 -3.63
CA GLY A 34 -9.89 -23.80 -2.39
C GLY A 34 -11.27 -24.07 -1.80
N VAL A 35 -12.11 -23.03 -1.75
CA VAL A 35 -13.50 -23.12 -1.26
C VAL A 35 -14.37 -23.98 -2.17
N SER A 36 -14.17 -23.93 -3.50
CA SER A 36 -14.91 -24.77 -4.44
C SER A 36 -14.60 -26.25 -4.30
N ARG A 37 -13.38 -26.61 -3.86
CA ARG A 37 -12.98 -27.99 -3.63
C ARG A 37 -13.47 -28.53 -2.29
N ASN A 38 -13.29 -27.76 -1.21
CA ASN A 38 -13.67 -28.17 0.14
C ASN A 38 -14.40 -27.03 0.87
N PRO A 39 -15.74 -26.96 0.78
CA PRO A 39 -16.51 -25.88 1.41
C PRO A 39 -16.51 -25.95 2.95
N SER A 40 -16.20 -27.10 3.55
CA SER A 40 -16.16 -27.29 5.01
C SER A 40 -15.07 -26.49 5.71
N VAL A 41 -13.94 -26.22 5.04
CA VAL A 41 -12.80 -25.46 5.58
C VAL A 41 -12.81 -23.99 5.17
N ARG A 42 -13.93 -23.49 4.61
CA ARG A 42 -14.07 -22.09 4.16
C ARG A 42 -13.66 -21.07 5.22
N GLY A 43 -14.01 -21.28 6.49
CA GLY A 43 -13.68 -20.36 7.58
C GLY A 43 -12.17 -20.15 7.75
N GLN A 44 -11.40 -21.24 7.81
CA GLN A 44 -9.94 -21.15 7.94
C GLN A 44 -9.28 -20.59 6.67
N LEU A 45 -9.73 -21.01 5.48
CA LEU A 45 -9.21 -20.47 4.22
C LEU A 45 -9.48 -18.96 4.09
N PHE A 46 -10.61 -18.47 4.59
CA PHE A 46 -10.93 -17.05 4.59
C PHE A 46 -9.98 -16.27 5.49
N THR A 47 -9.68 -16.76 6.71
CA THR A 47 -8.68 -16.13 7.58
C THR A 47 -7.30 -16.05 6.94
N TYR A 48 -6.85 -17.12 6.25
CA TYR A 48 -5.58 -17.08 5.51
C TYR A 48 -5.60 -16.14 4.31
N ALA A 49 -6.73 -16.04 3.61
CA ALA A 49 -6.88 -15.09 2.51
C ALA A 49 -6.85 -13.64 2.99
N ILE A 50 -7.45 -13.32 4.15
CA ILE A 50 -7.35 -11.97 4.73
C ILE A 50 -5.92 -11.64 5.16
N LEU A 51 -5.18 -12.61 5.72
CA LEU A 51 -3.76 -12.43 6.02
C LEU A 51 -2.94 -12.14 4.75
N GLY A 52 -3.18 -12.90 3.67
CA GLY A 52 -2.54 -12.69 2.37
C GLY A 52 -2.92 -11.35 1.72
N PHE A 53 -4.18 -10.94 1.84
CA PHE A 53 -4.67 -9.64 1.40
C PHE A 53 -3.98 -8.49 2.14
N ALA A 54 -3.91 -8.57 3.48
CA ALA A 54 -3.24 -7.57 4.30
C ALA A 54 -1.75 -7.41 3.97
N LEU A 55 -1.06 -8.52 3.69
CA LEU A 55 0.34 -8.51 3.25
C LEU A 55 0.49 -7.88 1.85
N SER A 56 -0.40 -8.21 0.92
CA SER A 56 -0.39 -7.62 -0.43
C SER A 56 -0.60 -6.10 -0.37
N GLU A 57 -1.58 -5.64 0.40
CA GLU A 57 -1.86 -4.22 0.62
C GLU A 57 -0.71 -3.48 1.31
N ALA A 58 -0.04 -4.11 2.28
CA ALA A 58 1.12 -3.51 2.96
C ALA A 58 2.24 -3.13 1.97
N THR A 59 2.48 -3.96 0.95
CA THR A 59 3.47 -3.65 -0.10
C THR A 59 3.04 -2.49 -1.00
N GLY A 60 1.74 -2.39 -1.31
CA GLY A 60 1.18 -1.27 -2.06
C GLY A 60 1.26 0.05 -1.30
N LEU A 61 0.93 0.04 -0.01
CA LEU A 61 1.08 1.22 0.86
C LEU A 61 2.53 1.65 1.03
N PHE A 62 3.47 0.71 1.06
CA PHE A 62 4.90 1.05 1.10
C PHE A 62 5.37 1.78 -0.17
N ALA A 63 4.92 1.35 -1.35
CA ALA A 63 5.21 2.03 -2.61
C ALA A 63 4.60 3.45 -2.66
N LEU A 64 3.37 3.61 -2.19
CA LEU A 64 2.73 4.92 -2.05
C LEU A 64 3.46 5.83 -1.05
N MET A 65 3.89 5.28 0.07
CA MET A 65 4.67 6.01 1.07
C MET A 65 5.95 6.58 0.43
N MET A 66 6.68 5.80 -0.36
CA MET A 66 7.88 6.26 -1.04
C MET A 66 7.60 7.33 -2.10
N SER A 67 6.50 7.20 -2.85
CA SER A 67 6.08 8.22 -3.81
C SER A 67 5.76 9.56 -3.12
N PHE A 68 5.01 9.53 -2.01
CA PHE A 68 4.73 10.74 -1.22
C PHE A 68 6.00 11.33 -0.59
N LEU A 69 6.92 10.50 -0.10
CA LEU A 69 8.19 10.98 0.43
C LEU A 69 8.98 11.75 -0.64
N LEU A 70 9.04 11.25 -1.87
CA LEU A 70 9.73 11.94 -2.98
C LEU A 70 9.05 13.26 -3.39
N LEU A 71 7.72 13.31 -3.38
CA LEU A 71 6.96 14.53 -3.71
C LEU A 71 7.07 15.62 -2.63
N TYR A 72 6.95 15.25 -1.35
CA TYR A 72 6.93 16.19 -0.23
C TYR A 72 8.34 16.54 0.29
N SER A 73 9.27 15.58 0.36
CA SER A 73 10.63 15.82 0.87
C SER A 73 11.38 16.88 0.06
N LEU A 74 11.22 16.90 -1.26
CA LEU A 74 11.90 17.90 -2.08
C LEU A 74 11.07 19.18 -2.32
N ARG A 75 9.84 19.29 -1.78
CA ARG A 75 9.18 20.59 -1.60
C ARG A 75 9.75 21.30 -0.37
N THR A 76 10.18 20.54 0.63
CA THR A 76 10.84 21.03 1.85
C THR A 76 12.17 21.73 1.55
N LEU A 77 12.93 21.38 0.50
CA LEU A 77 14.17 22.11 0.15
C LEU A 77 13.95 23.51 -0.47
N THR A 78 12.78 23.81 -1.04
CA THR A 78 12.43 25.19 -1.46
C THR A 78 11.74 25.97 -0.33
N ILE A 79 11.11 25.29 0.63
CA ILE A 79 10.34 25.93 1.73
C ILE A 79 11.11 25.95 3.06
N LYS A 80 12.23 25.22 3.23
CA LYS A 80 13.10 25.30 4.43
C LYS A 80 14.04 26.50 4.42
N LEU A 81 13.44 27.68 4.26
CA LEU A 81 13.71 28.82 5.13
C LEU A 81 12.57 29.03 6.16
N SER A 82 11.49 28.23 6.17
CA SER A 82 10.38 28.42 7.11
C SER A 82 9.64 27.12 7.41
N GLU A 83 10.06 26.48 8.49
CA GLU A 83 9.23 25.60 9.32
C GLU A 83 9.20 24.10 9.04
N CYS A 84 9.14 23.44 10.18
CA CYS A 84 9.26 22.04 10.48
C CYS A 84 7.86 21.47 10.58
N SER A 85 7.53 20.45 9.78
CA SER A 85 6.48 19.52 10.20
C SER A 85 6.63 18.20 9.46
N ILE A 86 6.95 17.17 10.23
CA ILE A 86 6.96 15.76 9.84
C ILE A 86 5.51 15.36 9.58
N SER A 87 5.23 14.81 8.39
CA SER A 87 3.85 14.72 7.88
C SER A 87 2.99 13.71 8.68
N PRO A 88 1.79 14.11 9.16
CA PRO A 88 0.83 13.25 9.90
C PRO A 88 0.14 12.15 9.06
N VAL A 89 0.52 11.98 7.79
CA VAL A 89 -0.17 11.10 6.81
C VAL A 89 0.10 9.61 7.07
N PHE A 90 1.29 9.25 7.54
CA PHE A 90 1.64 7.85 7.88
C PHE A 90 0.77 7.32 9.04
N PHE A 91 0.49 8.17 10.03
CA PHE A 91 -0.34 7.81 11.19
C PHE A 91 -1.82 7.60 10.82
N TYR A 92 -2.34 8.39 9.87
CA TYR A 92 -3.72 8.25 9.38
C TYR A 92 -3.92 6.98 8.53
N SER A 93 -2.96 6.61 7.68
CA SER A 93 -3.07 5.40 6.85
C SER A 93 -2.97 4.12 7.69
N LEU A 94 -2.09 4.08 8.69
CA LEU A 94 -1.99 2.97 9.64
C LEU A 94 -3.28 2.83 10.49
N SER A 95 -3.90 3.95 10.89
CA SER A 95 -5.19 3.97 11.61
C SER A 95 -6.39 3.53 10.73
N SER A 96 -6.29 3.69 9.41
CA SER A 96 -7.29 3.21 8.46
C SER A 96 -7.15 1.70 8.20
N MET A 97 -5.91 1.21 8.09
CA MET A 97 -5.61 -0.23 7.96
C MET A 97 -5.97 -1.02 9.22
N ALA A 98 -5.74 -0.44 10.41
CA ALA A 98 -6.22 -1.01 11.67
C ALA A 98 -7.76 -1.08 11.76
N ARG A 99 -8.48 -0.14 11.12
CA ARG A 99 -9.95 -0.17 11.00
C ARG A 99 -10.45 -1.15 9.94
N ALA A 100 -9.71 -1.34 8.85
CA ALA A 100 -10.05 -2.32 7.82
C ALA A 100 -9.86 -3.77 8.29
N LEU A 101 -8.99 -4.01 9.28
CA LEU A 101 -8.79 -5.33 9.90
C LEU A 101 -9.86 -5.68 10.96
N HIS A 102 -10.74 -4.73 11.29
CA HIS A 102 -11.89 -4.91 12.19
C HIS A 102 -13.20 -5.10 11.40
N PHE A 103 -13.18 -5.96 10.38
CA PHE A 103 -14.37 -6.38 9.61
C PHE A 103 -14.55 -7.89 9.67
#